data_AF-A0A4Y8CGW4-F1
#
_entry.id   AF-A0A4Y8CGW4-F1
#
_cell.length_a   1.000
_cell.length_b   1.000
_cell.length_c   1.000
_cell.angle_alpha   90.00
_cell.angle_beta   90.00
_cell.angle_gamma   90.00
#
_symmetry.space_group_name_H-M   'P 1'
#
loop_
_entity.id
_entity.type
_entity.pdbx_description
1 polymer ?
#
loop_
_entity_poly.entity_id
_entity_poly.type
_entity_poly.pdbx_seq_one_letter_code
_entity_poly.pdbx_strand_id
1 'polypeptide(L)'
;MNNRPQLIYILPNLFTAASAFLGVISIIASIHGNYYTALIYIILSLICDGLDGRVARLTNSTSKFGVEFDSLADLVAFGVAPAVLFYMAIGYDFG
;
A
#
# COMPACT_ATOMS: atom_id res chain seq x y z
N MET A 1 -26.28 26.31 0.13
CA MET A 1 -25.10 25.58 -0.38
C MET A 1 -24.00 25.73 0.66
N ASN A 2 -23.89 24.78 1.59
CA ASN A 2 -22.91 24.84 2.68
C ASN A 2 -21.72 23.94 2.30
N ASN A 3 -20.75 24.51 1.58
CA ASN A 3 -19.56 23.81 1.10
C ASN A 3 -18.48 23.81 2.19
N ARG A 4 -18.40 22.74 2.99
CA ARG A 4 -17.28 22.43 3.90
C ARG A 4 -17.12 20.90 4.01
N PRO A 5 -15.89 20.36 4.01
CA PRO A 5 -15.02 20.21 2.87
C PRO A 5 -14.91 18.73 2.43
N GLN A 6 -14.59 18.52 1.16
CA GLN A 6 -14.22 17.22 0.58
C GLN A 6 -12.92 16.62 1.17
N LEU A 7 -12.28 17.29 2.13
CA LEU A 7 -11.03 16.91 2.78
C LEU A 7 -11.10 15.59 3.56
N ILE A 8 -12.28 15.27 4.12
CA ILE A 8 -12.44 14.09 4.99
C ILE A 8 -12.31 12.79 4.18
N TYR A 9 -12.62 12.83 2.88
CA TYR A 9 -12.43 11.70 1.95
C TYR A 9 -11.02 11.64 1.32
N ILE A 10 -10.28 12.75 1.33
CA ILE A 10 -8.93 12.81 0.74
C ILE A 10 -7.90 12.19 1.68
N LEU A 11 -8.07 12.37 2.99
CA LEU A 11 -7.14 11.84 3.99
C LEU A 11 -6.98 10.32 3.89
N PRO A 12 -8.07 9.53 3.86
CA PRO A 12 -7.98 8.09 3.69
C PRO A 12 -7.24 7.69 2.41
N ASN A 13 -7.77 8.15 1.27
CA ASN A 13 -7.19 7.84 -0.05
C ASN A 13 -5.71 8.21 -0.20
N LEU A 14 -5.21 9.20 0.55
CA LEU A 14 -3.79 9.56 0.56
C LEU A 14 -2.94 8.49 1.27
N PHE A 15 -3.42 7.93 2.38
CA PHE A 15 -2.76 6.82 3.05
C PHE A 15 -2.81 5.55 2.19
N THR A 16 -3.94 5.26 1.53
CA THR A 16 -4.04 4.17 0.55
C THR A 16 -3.00 4.33 -0.55
N ALA A 17 -2.89 5.54 -1.12
CA ALA A 17 -1.95 5.83 -2.19
C ALA A 17 -0.49 5.71 -1.71
N ALA A 18 -0.21 6.13 -0.48
CA ALA A 18 1.10 5.96 0.13
C ALA A 18 1.44 4.47 0.34
N SER A 19 0.48 3.65 0.77
CA SER A 19 0.63 2.20 0.89
C SER A 19 0.97 1.58 -0.48
N ALA A 20 0.17 1.88 -1.51
CA ALA A 20 0.43 1.41 -2.87
C ALA A 20 1.82 1.83 -3.39
N PHE A 21 2.21 3.08 -3.14
CA PHE A 21 3.51 3.61 -3.55
C PHE A 21 4.68 2.88 -2.86
N LEU A 22 4.55 2.60 -1.56
CA LEU A 22 5.52 1.81 -0.81
C LEU A 22 5.62 0.37 -1.35
N GLY A 23 4.49 -0.23 -1.73
CA GLY A 23 4.45 -1.52 -2.42
C GLY A 23 5.24 -1.50 -3.74
N VAL A 24 5.06 -0.48 -4.57
CA VAL A 24 5.80 -0.32 -5.83
C VAL A 24 7.30 -0.10 -5.58
N ILE A 25 7.68 0.74 -4.61
CA ILE A 25 9.10 0.93 -4.28
C ILE A 25 9.72 -0.38 -3.74
N SER A 26 8.97 -1.17 -2.97
CA SER A 26 9.43 -2.50 -2.54
C SER A 26 9.74 -3.43 -3.73
N ILE A 27 8.88 -3.45 -4.74
CA ILE A 27 9.09 -4.20 -5.99
C ILE A 27 10.38 -3.72 -6.66
N ILE A 28 10.56 -2.40 -6.80
CA ILE A 28 11.77 -1.81 -7.41
C ILE A 28 13.02 -2.17 -6.61
N ALA A 29 12.99 -2.07 -5.28
CA ALA A 29 14.11 -2.41 -4.42
C ALA A 29 14.45 -3.92 -4.50
N SER A 30 13.44 -4.78 -4.63
CA SER A 30 13.62 -6.23 -4.83
C SER A 30 14.32 -6.54 -6.15
N ILE A 31 13.93 -5.86 -7.23
CA ILE A 31 14.55 -6.00 -8.56
C ILE A 31 16.02 -5.55 -8.54
N HIS A 32 16.38 -4.55 -7.75
CA HIS A 32 17.76 -4.10 -7.58
C HIS A 32 18.59 -4.96 -6.61
N GLY A 33 18.03 -6.07 -6.11
CA GLY A 33 18.70 -6.97 -5.15
C GLY A 33 18.77 -6.42 -3.72
N ASN A 34 18.11 -5.31 -3.42
CA ASN A 34 18.08 -4.72 -2.08
C ASN A 34 16.88 -5.25 -1.28
N TYR A 35 16.94 -6.53 -0.94
CA TYR A 35 15.84 -7.25 -0.30
C TYR A 35 15.50 -6.74 1.11
N TYR A 36 16.51 -6.33 1.88
CA TYR A 36 16.28 -5.78 3.22
C TYR A 36 15.47 -4.49 3.17
N THR A 37 15.80 -3.59 2.25
CA THR A 37 15.06 -2.33 2.08
C THR A 37 13.67 -2.60 1.51
N ALA A 38 13.54 -3.55 0.58
CA ALA A 38 12.24 -3.96 0.05
C ALA A 38 11.30 -4.52 1.15
N LEU A 39 11.83 -5.30 2.09
CA LEU A 39 11.07 -5.78 3.25
C LEU A 39 10.61 -4.62 4.15
N ILE A 40 11.49 -3.65 4.41
CA ILE A 40 11.13 -2.44 5.18
C ILE A 40 9.97 -1.70 4.52
N TYR A 41 9.98 -1.54 3.19
CA TYR A 41 8.89 -0.86 2.48
C TYR A 41 7.55 -1.60 2.58
N ILE A 42 7.54 -2.94 2.57
CA ILE A 42 6.31 -3.73 2.80
C ILE A 42 5.77 -3.49 4.21
N ILE A 43 6.65 -3.48 5.22
CA ILE A 43 6.25 -3.21 6.61
C ILE A 43 5.72 -1.78 6.77
N LEU A 44 6.36 -0.79 6.13
CA LEU A 44 5.87 0.59 6.14
C LEU A 44 4.50 0.71 5.45
N SER A 45 4.30 -0.01 4.35
CA SER A 45 3.00 -0.07 3.65
C SER A 45 1.91 -0.65 4.57
N LEU A 46 2.21 -1.69 5.34
CA LEU A 46 1.30 -2.26 6.34
C LEU A 46 0.88 -1.24 7.41
N ILE A 47 1.81 -0.39 7.85
CA ILE A 47 1.51 0.66 8.82
C ILE A 47 0.61 1.73 8.18
N CYS A 48 0.92 2.17 6.95
CA CYS A 48 0.11 3.15 6.23
C CYS A 48 -1.32 2.65 5.99
N ASP A 49 -1.47 1.40 5.55
CA ASP A 49 -2.75 0.76 5.30
C ASP A 49 -3.62 0.63 6.57
N GLY A 50 -3.01 0.13 7.65
CA GLY A 50 -3.69 0.01 8.94
C GLY A 50 -4.12 1.36 9.53
N LEU A 51 -3.41 2.44 9.24
CA LEU A 51 -3.79 3.80 9.61
C LEU A 51 -4.97 4.30 8.76
N ASP A 52 -4.95 4.05 7.47
CA ASP A 52 -6.01 4.43 6.55
C ASP A 52 -7.36 3.80 6.91
N GLY A 53 -7.38 2.46 7.03
CA GLY A 53 -8.60 1.72 7.35
C GLY A 53 -9.18 2.07 8.72
N ARG A 54 -8.37 2.62 9.65
CA ARG A 54 -8.83 3.17 10.93
C ARG A 54 -9.36 4.59 10.78
N VAL A 55 -8.68 5.44 10.03
CA VAL A 55 -9.11 6.82 9.75
C VAL A 55 -10.44 6.82 8.99
N ALA A 56 -10.58 6.00 7.95
CA ALA A 56 -11.81 5.86 7.14
C ALA A 56 -13.02 5.42 7.98
N ARG A 57 -12.83 4.49 8.94
CA ARG A 57 -13.87 4.02 9.86
C ARG A 57 -14.28 5.08 10.87
N LEU A 58 -13.33 5.85 11.40
CA LEU A 58 -13.60 6.91 12.38
C LEU A 58 -14.29 8.13 11.75
N THR A 59 -14.02 8.42 10.48
CA THR A 59 -14.54 9.60 9.77
C THR A 59 -15.82 9.36 8.98
N ASN A 60 -16.40 8.14 9.02
CA ASN A 60 -17.55 7.72 8.19
C ASN A 60 -17.40 8.10 6.69
N SER A 61 -16.16 8.24 6.21
CA SER A 61 -15.85 8.75 4.87
C SER A 61 -15.47 7.62 3.91
N THR A 62 -16.23 6.53 3.96
CA THR A 62 -16.08 5.40 3.03
C THR A 62 -16.77 5.72 1.70
N SER A 63 -16.00 6.00 0.66
CA SER A 63 -16.50 6.12 -0.72
C SER A 63 -16.34 4.78 -1.45
N LYS A 64 -17.25 4.45 -2.37
CA LYS A 64 -17.15 3.25 -3.22
C LYS A 64 -15.83 3.20 -4.00
N PHE A 65 -15.33 4.36 -4.44
CA PHE A 65 -14.02 4.45 -5.08
C PHE A 65 -12.87 4.13 -4.11
N GLY A 66 -12.94 4.65 -2.88
CA GLY A 66 -11.90 4.43 -1.87
C GLY A 66 -11.78 2.95 -1.52
N VAL A 67 -12.90 2.22 -1.40
CA VAL A 67 -12.90 0.78 -1.12
C VAL A 67 -12.24 -0.04 -2.24
N GLU A 68 -12.54 0.27 -3.50
CA GLU A 68 -11.90 -0.41 -4.64
C GLU A 68 -10.40 -0.05 -4.71
N PHE A 69 -10.06 1.21 -4.41
CA PHE A 69 -8.67 1.67 -4.41
C PHE A 69 -7.84 1.01 -3.31
N ASP A 70 -8.40 0.87 -2.11
CA ASP A 70 -7.85 0.13 -0.96
C ASP A 70 -7.53 -1.31 -1.34
N SER A 71 -8.51 -1.99 -1.94
CA SER A 71 -8.35 -3.38 -2.40
C SER A 71 -7.23 -3.53 -3.45
N LEU A 72 -7.08 -2.57 -4.37
CA LEU A 72 -6.00 -2.57 -5.36
C LEU A 72 -4.63 -2.27 -4.72
N ALA A 73 -4.58 -1.32 -3.78
CA ALA A 73 -3.37 -1.00 -3.04
C ALA A 73 -2.88 -2.20 -2.22
N ASP A 74 -3.79 -2.88 -1.52
CA ASP A 74 -3.53 -4.11 -0.76
C ASP A 74 -2.99 -5.22 -1.64
N LEU A 75 -3.60 -5.44 -2.82
CA LEU A 75 -3.13 -6.43 -3.78
C LEU A 75 -1.67 -6.16 -4.17
N VAL A 76 -1.30 -4.90 -4.42
CA VAL A 76 0.06 -4.54 -4.81
C VAL A 76 1.02 -4.65 -3.62
N ALA A 77 0.65 -4.10 -2.48
CA ALA A 77 1.48 -4.03 -1.27
C ALA A 77 1.73 -5.38 -0.61
N PHE A 78 0.70 -6.23 -0.52
CA PHE A 78 0.74 -7.48 0.25
C PHE A 78 0.65 -8.73 -0.63
N GLY A 79 0.18 -8.60 -1.88
CA GLY A 79 0.19 -9.69 -2.85
C GLY A 79 1.44 -9.66 -3.72
N VAL A 80 1.57 -8.61 -4.55
CA VAL A 80 2.59 -8.53 -5.60
C VAL A 80 3.98 -8.25 -5.03
N ALA A 81 4.14 -7.27 -4.15
CA ALA A 81 5.46 -6.90 -3.63
C ALA A 81 6.18 -8.03 -2.89
N PRO A 82 5.53 -8.78 -1.97
CA PRO A 82 6.16 -9.92 -1.32
C PRO A 82 6.47 -11.05 -2.30
N ALA A 83 5.57 -11.33 -3.25
CA ALA A 83 5.79 -12.36 -4.26
C ALA A 83 7.04 -12.08 -5.12
N VAL A 84 7.19 -10.83 -5.57
CA VAL A 84 8.38 -10.40 -6.32
C VAL A 84 9.63 -10.45 -5.43
N LEU A 85 9.54 -10.00 -4.18
CA LEU A 85 10.66 -10.06 -3.24
C LEU A 85 11.17 -11.50 -3.07
N PHE A 86 10.27 -12.45 -2.83
CA PHE A 86 10.65 -13.86 -2.67
C PHE A 86 11.23 -14.45 -3.95
N TYR A 87 10.60 -14.18 -5.10
CA TYR A 87 11.12 -14.65 -6.39
C TYR A 87 12.52 -14.09 -6.68
N MET A 88 12.75 -12.81 -6.43
CA MET A 88 14.06 -12.20 -6.67
C MET A 88 15.12 -12.62 -5.65
N ALA A 89 14.74 -12.90 -4.41
CA ALA A 89 15.68 -13.26 -3.34
C ALA A 89 16.10 -14.74 -3.37
N ILE A 90 15.18 -15.65 -3.67
CA ILE A 90 15.39 -17.10 -3.57
C ILE A 90 15.24 -17.80 -4.92
N GLY A 91 14.57 -17.19 -5.90
CA GLY A 91 14.31 -17.82 -7.21
C GLY A 91 15.58 -18.24 -7.95
N TYR A 92 16.72 -17.61 -7.69
CA TYR A 92 18.02 -18.00 -8.25
C TYR A 92 18.55 -19.34 -7.69
N ASP A 93 18.12 -19.79 -6.51
CA ASP A 93 18.54 -21.07 -5.92
C ASP A 93 17.79 -22.28 -6.52
N PHE A 94 16.72 -22.03 -7.28
CA PHE A 94 15.87 -23.06 -7.90
C PHE A 94 16.12 -23.24 -9.40
N GLY A 95 17.12 -22.55 -9.99
CA GLY A 95 17.45 -22.55 -11.41
C GLY A 95 18.90 -22.90 -11.71
#